data_AF-A0A3D8I9X7-F1
#
_entry.id   AF-A0A3D8I9X7-F1
#
_cell.length_a   1.000
_cell.length_b   1.000
_cell.length_c   1.000
_cell.angle_alpha   90.00
_cell.angle_beta   90.00
_cell.angle_gamma   90.00
#
_symmetry.space_group_name_H-M   'P 1'
#
loop_
_entity.id
_entity.type
_entity.pdbx_description
1 polymer ?
#
loop_
_entity_poly.entity_id
_entity_poly.type
_entity_poly.pdbx_seq_one_letter_code
_entity_poly.pdbx_strand_id
1 'polypeptide(L)'
;LNPSKSIYLGDHIWVGQEVGFLKGCFIASGSVIAAKSLVTAKKFYSNTINAGNPCKQVKEGIFWSGECVHSWDKVTTEHYEQNHKDDFKFTYQKDSFLSPYAIEQKLESLQSAQEKLEFIYDSLYCNTNKNRFAYFEDCPFEIPLPLIPKQFEKLKFKTLKTPQSIFTFPIPNPKDSLQTRIKNLESLLFGTAKDRIKNHLSYQLGQILLKDSKSFFG
;
A
#
# COMPACT_ATOMS: atom_id res chain seq x y z
N LEU A 1 6.08 -27.56 -4.49
CA LEU A 1 6.37 -26.39 -3.63
C LEU A 1 5.34 -25.30 -3.93
N ASN A 2 4.87 -24.55 -2.93
CA ASN A 2 3.85 -23.48 -3.10
C ASN A 2 4.47 -22.10 -2.83
N PRO A 3 5.25 -21.52 -3.76
CA PRO A 3 6.02 -20.29 -3.52
C PRO A 3 5.13 -19.08 -3.24
N SER A 4 5.63 -18.11 -2.49
CA SER A 4 4.95 -16.83 -2.24
C SER A 4 4.79 -16.03 -3.53
N LYS A 5 3.71 -15.24 -3.62
CA LYS A 5 3.45 -14.32 -4.74
C LYS A 5 2.78 -13.06 -4.21
N SER A 6 3.05 -11.93 -4.84
CA SER A 6 2.41 -10.65 -4.51
C SER A 6 0.92 -10.64 -4.84
N ILE A 7 0.19 -9.70 -4.24
CA ILE A 7 -1.22 -9.40 -4.52
C ILE A 7 -1.28 -7.97 -5.04
N TYR A 8 -1.94 -7.78 -6.18
CA TYR A 8 -2.04 -6.48 -6.83
C TYR A 8 -3.49 -5.98 -6.82
N LEU A 9 -3.68 -4.81 -6.23
CA LEU A 9 -4.97 -4.12 -6.17
C LEU A 9 -4.85 -2.81 -6.95
N GLY A 10 -5.69 -2.64 -7.96
CA GLY A 10 -5.78 -1.42 -8.75
C GLY A 10 -6.46 -0.28 -8.00
N ASP A 11 -6.75 0.78 -8.74
CA ASP A 11 -7.33 2.00 -8.19
C ASP A 11 -8.86 1.93 -8.10
N HIS A 12 -9.44 2.61 -7.12
CA HIS A 12 -10.90 2.72 -6.95
C HIS A 12 -11.61 1.36 -6.99
N ILE A 13 -11.08 0.39 -6.22
CA ILE A 13 -11.73 -0.90 -6.05
C ILE A 13 -12.67 -0.87 -4.84
N TRP A 14 -13.82 -1.54 -4.95
CA TRP A 14 -14.71 -1.73 -3.81
C TRP A 14 -14.56 -3.14 -3.27
N VAL A 15 -14.07 -3.28 -2.04
CA VAL A 15 -13.93 -4.57 -1.37
C VAL A 15 -15.01 -4.71 -0.32
N GLY A 16 -15.92 -5.67 -0.53
CA GLY A 16 -16.96 -6.02 0.43
C GLY A 16 -16.39 -6.62 1.71
N GLN A 17 -17.25 -6.71 2.73
CA GLN A 17 -16.87 -7.28 4.03
C GLN A 17 -16.39 -8.73 3.91
N GLU A 18 -15.37 -9.10 4.69
CA GLU A 18 -14.86 -10.48 4.82
C GLU A 18 -14.38 -11.11 3.49
N VAL A 19 -13.88 -10.29 2.56
CA VAL A 19 -13.21 -10.80 1.36
C VAL A 19 -11.84 -11.38 1.72
N GLY A 20 -11.55 -12.58 1.20
CA GLY A 20 -10.23 -13.22 1.33
C GLY A 20 -9.45 -13.14 0.02
N PHE A 21 -8.22 -12.62 0.07
CA PHE A 21 -7.31 -12.58 -1.08
C PHE A 21 -6.21 -13.64 -0.94
N LEU A 22 -6.08 -14.51 -1.94
CA LEU A 22 -4.98 -15.46 -2.06
C LEU A 22 -3.85 -14.90 -2.92
N LYS A 23 -2.63 -15.38 -2.69
CA LYS A 23 -1.43 -14.92 -3.40
C LYS A 23 -1.54 -15.02 -4.92
N GLY A 24 -0.95 -14.06 -5.62
CA GLY A 24 -0.89 -14.02 -7.08
C GLY A 24 -2.18 -13.57 -7.77
N CYS A 25 -3.14 -13.01 -7.04
CA CYS A 25 -4.31 -12.36 -7.65
C CYS A 25 -4.00 -10.92 -8.08
N PHE A 26 -4.67 -10.50 -9.14
CA PHE A 26 -4.66 -9.12 -9.63
C PHE A 26 -6.11 -8.65 -9.80
N ILE A 27 -6.44 -7.53 -9.16
CA ILE A 27 -7.75 -6.90 -9.22
C ILE A 27 -7.56 -5.56 -9.92
N ALA A 28 -8.08 -5.41 -11.14
CA ALA A 28 -7.90 -4.21 -11.93
C ALA A 28 -8.77 -3.04 -11.41
N SER A 29 -8.42 -1.82 -11.83
CA SER A 29 -9.07 -0.59 -11.35
C SER A 29 -10.58 -0.58 -11.60
N GLY A 30 -11.36 -0.05 -10.67
CA GLY A 30 -12.83 0.05 -10.77
C GLY A 30 -13.59 -1.26 -10.52
N SER A 31 -12.90 -2.35 -10.20
CA SER A 31 -13.52 -3.64 -9.88
C SER A 31 -14.19 -3.62 -8.49
N VAL A 32 -15.31 -4.32 -8.38
CA VAL A 32 -16.05 -4.58 -7.13
C VAL A 32 -15.89 -6.04 -6.76
N ILE A 33 -15.45 -6.32 -5.53
CA ILE A 33 -15.41 -7.67 -4.95
C ILE A 33 -16.50 -7.78 -3.88
N ALA A 34 -17.50 -8.63 -4.12
CA ALA A 34 -18.63 -8.78 -3.20
C ALA A 34 -18.21 -9.41 -1.86
N ALA A 35 -18.99 -9.14 -0.81
CA ALA A 35 -18.72 -9.65 0.53
C ALA A 35 -18.56 -11.18 0.57
N LYS A 36 -17.71 -11.67 1.47
CA LYS A 36 -17.40 -13.09 1.70
C LYS A 36 -16.85 -13.85 0.48
N SER A 37 -16.33 -13.13 -0.53
CA SER A 37 -15.73 -13.76 -1.70
C SER A 37 -14.32 -14.27 -1.43
N LEU A 38 -13.96 -15.41 -2.02
CA LEU A 38 -12.59 -15.95 -1.96
C LEU A 38 -11.88 -15.75 -3.30
N VAL A 39 -11.00 -14.75 -3.32
CA VAL A 39 -10.24 -14.32 -4.50
C VAL A 39 -9.02 -15.23 -4.67
N THR A 40 -9.13 -16.18 -5.60
CA THR A 40 -8.04 -17.07 -6.00
C THR A 40 -7.04 -16.38 -6.94
N ALA A 41 -5.92 -17.03 -7.29
CA ALA A 41 -4.87 -16.53 -8.19
C ALA A 41 -5.34 -16.34 -9.65
N LYS A 42 -6.27 -15.40 -9.85
CA LYS A 42 -6.87 -14.99 -11.11
C LYS A 42 -6.71 -13.48 -11.29
N LYS A 43 -6.86 -13.05 -12.55
CA LYS A 43 -7.00 -11.66 -12.94
C LYS A 43 -8.49 -11.31 -12.93
N PHE A 44 -8.85 -10.19 -12.32
CA PHE A 44 -10.21 -9.65 -12.32
C PHE A 44 -10.19 -8.30 -13.04
N TYR A 45 -11.12 -8.12 -13.97
CA TYR A 45 -11.07 -7.02 -14.94
C TYR A 45 -11.66 -5.72 -14.39
N SER A 46 -11.30 -4.62 -15.03
CA SER A 46 -11.76 -3.28 -14.68
C SER A 46 -13.26 -3.16 -14.90
N ASN A 47 -13.92 -2.36 -14.06
CA ASN A 47 -15.36 -2.08 -14.18
C ASN A 47 -16.24 -3.35 -14.17
N THR A 48 -15.88 -4.33 -13.34
CA THR A 48 -16.62 -5.59 -13.15
C THR A 48 -17.04 -5.81 -11.69
N ILE A 49 -18.10 -6.60 -11.49
CA ILE A 49 -18.47 -7.15 -10.18
C ILE A 49 -18.07 -8.62 -10.13
N ASN A 50 -17.35 -8.98 -9.07
CA ASN A 50 -16.81 -10.31 -8.86
C ASN A 50 -17.28 -10.84 -7.50
N ALA A 51 -17.81 -12.06 -7.45
CA ALA A 51 -18.40 -12.62 -6.25
C ALA A 51 -18.20 -14.14 -6.13
N GLY A 52 -18.33 -14.64 -4.89
CA GLY A 52 -18.48 -16.06 -4.58
C GLY A 52 -17.21 -16.74 -4.06
N ASN A 53 -17.34 -18.04 -3.81
CA ASN A 53 -16.26 -18.92 -3.36
C ASN A 53 -16.31 -20.23 -4.18
N PRO A 54 -15.48 -20.39 -5.24
CA PRO A 54 -14.43 -19.47 -5.69
C PRO A 54 -14.99 -18.21 -6.35
N CYS A 55 -14.29 -17.08 -6.20
CA CYS A 55 -14.69 -15.80 -6.78
C CYS A 55 -14.66 -15.84 -8.33
N LYS A 56 -15.73 -15.34 -8.96
CA LYS A 56 -15.92 -15.26 -10.40
C LYS A 56 -16.57 -13.93 -10.78
N GLN A 57 -16.34 -13.49 -12.01
CA GLN A 57 -17.07 -12.36 -12.58
C GLN A 57 -18.56 -12.67 -12.70
N VAL A 58 -19.38 -11.73 -12.24
CA VAL A 58 -20.85 -11.81 -12.26
C VAL A 58 -21.45 -10.77 -13.20
N LYS A 59 -20.81 -9.59 -13.31
CA LYS A 59 -21.28 -8.49 -14.15
C LYS A 59 -20.10 -7.65 -14.64
N GLU A 60 -20.26 -7.01 -15.78
CA GLU A 60 -19.31 -6.08 -16.39
C GLU A 60 -20.00 -4.77 -16.80
N GLY A 61 -19.20 -3.78 -17.22
CA GLY A 61 -19.70 -2.48 -17.67
C GLY A 61 -20.29 -1.63 -16.55
N ILE A 62 -19.81 -1.82 -15.31
CA ILE A 62 -20.28 -1.08 -14.14
C ILE A 62 -19.24 -0.07 -13.65
N PHE A 63 -19.69 0.94 -12.93
CA PHE A 63 -18.83 1.73 -12.05
C PHE A 63 -19.53 1.86 -10.70
N TRP A 64 -18.78 2.20 -9.66
CA TRP A 64 -19.33 2.42 -8.33
C TRP A 64 -18.89 3.80 -7.81
N SER A 65 -19.75 4.43 -7.01
CA SER A 65 -19.46 5.67 -6.28
C SER A 65 -19.68 5.44 -4.78
N GLY A 66 -19.05 6.26 -3.94
CA GLY A 66 -19.18 6.19 -2.48
C GLY A 66 -20.42 6.89 -1.92
N GLU A 67 -21.41 7.21 -2.74
CA GLU A 67 -22.58 7.97 -2.32
C GLU A 67 -23.55 7.08 -1.53
N CYS A 68 -24.13 7.66 -0.47
CA CYS A 68 -25.06 6.94 0.39
C CYS A 68 -26.48 6.99 -0.18
N VAL A 69 -26.98 5.84 -0.59
CA VAL A 69 -28.30 5.71 -1.23
C VAL A 69 -29.48 5.77 -0.24
N HIS A 70 -29.23 5.72 1.08
CA HIS A 70 -30.30 5.62 2.09
C HIS A 70 -31.27 6.82 2.13
N SER A 71 -30.83 7.98 1.66
CA SER A 71 -31.65 9.21 1.65
C SER A 71 -32.13 9.59 0.24
N TRP A 72 -31.98 8.72 -0.75
CA TRP A 72 -32.36 9.04 -2.13
C TRP A 72 -33.87 8.89 -2.33
N ASP A 73 -34.46 9.84 -3.03
CA ASP A 73 -35.80 9.71 -3.58
C ASP A 73 -35.76 9.06 -4.97
N LYS A 74 -36.94 8.86 -5.59
CA LYS A 74 -37.04 8.25 -6.93
C LYS A 74 -36.29 9.05 -7.99
N VAL A 75 -36.41 10.38 -7.95
CA VAL A 75 -35.76 11.29 -8.91
C VAL A 75 -34.24 11.20 -8.81
N THR A 76 -33.71 11.17 -7.59
CA THR A 76 -32.28 11.00 -7.34
C THR A 76 -31.80 9.63 -7.83
N THR A 77 -32.57 8.57 -7.56
CA THR A 77 -32.23 7.21 -8.03
C THR A 77 -32.16 7.16 -9.56
N GLU A 78 -33.18 7.67 -10.26
CA GLU A 78 -33.21 7.74 -11.73
C GLU A 78 -32.05 8.57 -12.30
N HIS A 79 -31.70 9.69 -11.64
CA HIS A 79 -30.54 10.50 -12.02
C HIS A 79 -29.24 9.69 -11.97
N TYR A 80 -29.03 8.88 -10.93
CA TYR A 80 -27.81 8.07 -10.79
C TYR A 80 -27.78 6.83 -11.68
N GLU A 81 -28.93 6.24 -11.99
CA GLU A 81 -29.02 5.14 -12.98
C GLU A 81 -28.63 5.60 -14.40
N GLN A 82 -28.95 6.84 -14.74
CA GLN A 82 -28.61 7.46 -16.02
C GLN A 82 -27.28 8.22 -16.00
N ASN A 83 -26.58 8.24 -14.85
CA ASN A 83 -25.40 9.06 -14.71
C ASN A 83 -24.24 8.54 -15.57
N HIS A 84 -23.79 9.39 -16.50
CA HIS A 84 -22.74 9.05 -17.45
C HIS A 84 -21.35 9.55 -17.05
N LYS A 85 -21.16 10.01 -15.81
CA LYS A 85 -19.84 10.44 -15.29
C LYS A 85 -18.73 9.46 -15.70
N ASP A 86 -17.69 9.99 -16.30
CA ASP A 86 -16.58 9.21 -16.82
C ASP A 86 -15.51 8.94 -15.75
N ASP A 87 -15.59 9.61 -14.60
CA ASP A 87 -14.55 9.63 -13.55
C ASP A 87 -14.08 8.23 -13.13
N PHE A 88 -14.99 7.25 -13.09
CA PHE A 88 -14.71 5.87 -12.68
C PHE A 88 -14.89 4.85 -13.81
N LYS A 89 -14.96 5.32 -15.05
CA LYS A 89 -14.86 4.47 -16.25
C LYS A 89 -13.39 4.36 -16.61
N PHE A 90 -12.83 3.16 -16.45
CA PHE A 90 -11.44 2.88 -16.76
C PHE A 90 -11.33 2.38 -18.19
N THR A 91 -10.20 2.67 -18.83
CA THR A 91 -9.90 2.21 -20.20
C THR A 91 -8.49 1.68 -20.25
N TYR A 92 -8.27 0.59 -20.98
CA TYR A 92 -6.93 0.07 -21.16
C TYR A 92 -6.12 1.01 -22.06
N GLN A 93 -4.94 1.41 -21.57
CA GLN A 93 -3.99 2.23 -22.31
C GLN A 93 -2.61 1.62 -22.18
N LYS A 94 -2.09 1.05 -23.28
CA LYS A 94 -0.82 0.32 -23.28
C LYS A 94 0.34 1.12 -22.70
N ASP A 95 0.43 2.40 -23.04
CA ASP A 95 1.54 3.28 -22.61
C ASP A 95 1.42 3.76 -21.16
N SER A 96 0.29 3.48 -20.51
CA SER A 96 0.02 3.87 -19.11
C SER A 96 -0.15 2.67 -18.19
N PHE A 97 -0.47 1.49 -18.73
CA PHE A 97 -0.72 0.29 -17.96
C PHE A 97 0.56 -0.23 -17.29
N LEU A 98 0.52 -0.32 -15.96
CA LEU A 98 1.56 -0.90 -15.14
C LEU A 98 1.25 -2.38 -14.92
N SER A 99 1.79 -3.22 -15.80
CA SER A 99 1.62 -4.67 -15.67
C SER A 99 2.20 -5.18 -14.35
N PRO A 100 1.38 -5.86 -13.50
CA PRO A 100 1.88 -6.55 -12.31
C PRO A 100 3.02 -7.53 -12.61
N TYR A 101 3.01 -8.18 -13.78
CA TYR A 101 4.09 -9.07 -14.20
C TYR A 101 5.42 -8.32 -14.36
N ALA A 102 5.40 -7.17 -15.05
CA ALA A 102 6.60 -6.39 -15.28
C ALA A 102 7.09 -5.67 -14.01
N ILE A 103 6.18 -5.30 -13.10
CA ILE A 103 6.53 -4.79 -11.77
C ILE A 103 7.31 -5.86 -10.99
N GLU A 104 6.80 -7.10 -10.92
CA GLU A 104 7.51 -8.20 -10.23
C GLU A 104 8.90 -8.42 -10.82
N GLN A 105 9.01 -8.58 -12.15
CA GLN A 105 10.31 -8.76 -12.79
C GLN A 105 11.28 -7.62 -12.48
N LYS A 106 10.78 -6.38 -12.45
CA LYS A 106 11.61 -5.23 -12.10
C LYS A 106 12.06 -5.30 -10.65
N LEU A 107 11.15 -5.57 -9.71
CA LEU A 107 11.47 -5.71 -8.27
C LEU A 107 12.45 -6.85 -7.98
N GLU A 108 12.33 -7.97 -8.71
CA GLU A 108 13.24 -9.12 -8.60
C GLU A 108 14.64 -8.80 -9.14
N SER A 109 14.73 -7.96 -10.18
CA SER A 109 16.03 -7.55 -10.75
C SER A 109 16.85 -6.64 -9.83
N LEU A 110 16.20 -5.86 -8.96
CA LEU A 110 16.85 -4.87 -8.08
C LEU A 110 17.44 -5.53 -6.84
N GLN A 111 18.67 -5.17 -6.50
CA GLN A 111 19.44 -5.85 -5.46
C GLN A 111 19.31 -5.17 -4.10
N SER A 112 19.26 -3.83 -4.07
CA SER A 112 19.21 -3.08 -2.81
C SER A 112 17.77 -2.67 -2.44
N ALA A 113 17.52 -2.55 -1.13
CA ALA A 113 16.24 -2.03 -0.63
C ALA A 113 15.99 -0.57 -1.08
N GLN A 114 17.06 0.21 -1.24
CA GLN A 114 16.98 1.59 -1.72
C GLN A 114 16.53 1.67 -3.17
N GLU A 115 17.08 0.84 -4.06
CA GLU A 115 16.64 0.75 -5.45
C GLU A 115 15.15 0.36 -5.56
N LYS A 116 14.70 -0.59 -4.75
CA LYS A 116 13.29 -1.01 -4.72
C LYS A 116 12.38 0.11 -4.26
N LEU A 117 12.80 0.83 -3.20
CA LEU A 117 12.06 1.99 -2.70
C LEU A 117 11.94 3.08 -3.76
N GLU A 118 13.06 3.43 -4.42
CA GLU A 118 13.08 4.42 -5.49
C GLU A 118 12.14 4.02 -6.63
N PHE A 119 12.22 2.76 -7.08
CA PHE A 119 11.34 2.25 -8.12
C PHE A 119 9.86 2.32 -7.72
N ILE A 120 9.50 1.86 -6.51
CA ILE A 120 8.12 1.92 -6.01
C ILE A 120 7.64 3.36 -5.91
N TYR A 121 8.49 4.27 -5.42
CA TYR A 121 8.15 5.67 -5.29
C TYR A 121 7.85 6.30 -6.66
N ASP A 122 8.74 6.13 -7.63
CA ASP A 122 8.58 6.72 -8.96
C ASP A 122 7.42 6.08 -9.74
N SER A 123 7.32 4.75 -9.72
CA SER A 123 6.39 4.00 -10.57
C SER A 123 4.98 3.87 -10.00
N LEU A 124 4.84 3.78 -8.67
CA LEU A 124 3.57 3.53 -8.00
C LEU A 124 3.10 4.71 -7.16
N TYR A 125 3.97 5.36 -6.40
CA TYR A 125 3.53 6.46 -5.52
C TYR A 125 3.27 7.75 -6.31
N CYS A 126 4.20 8.16 -7.17
CA CYS A 126 4.09 9.38 -7.95
C CYS A 126 3.24 9.24 -9.23
N ASN A 127 2.92 8.02 -9.65
CA ASN A 127 2.11 7.79 -10.83
C ASN A 127 0.61 7.92 -10.50
N THR A 128 0.02 9.05 -10.86
CA THR A 128 -1.40 9.38 -10.66
C THR A 128 -2.28 9.08 -11.88
N ASN A 129 -1.76 8.37 -12.89
CA ASN A 129 -2.54 8.05 -14.08
C ASN A 129 -3.74 7.18 -13.71
N LYS A 130 -4.95 7.66 -14.04
CA LYS A 130 -6.24 6.98 -13.79
C LYS A 130 -6.24 5.52 -14.27
N ASN A 131 -5.64 5.24 -15.42
CA ASN A 131 -5.69 3.94 -16.09
C ASN A 131 -4.47 3.05 -15.80
N ARG A 132 -3.62 3.41 -14.82
CA ARG A 132 -2.38 2.68 -14.54
C ARG A 132 -2.57 1.20 -14.19
N PHE A 133 -3.74 0.80 -13.67
CA PHE A 133 -4.11 -0.60 -13.43
C PHE A 133 -5.41 -1.00 -14.12
N ALA A 134 -5.80 -0.28 -15.19
CA ALA A 134 -6.96 -0.64 -15.99
C ALA A 134 -6.66 -1.87 -16.86
N TYR A 135 -7.47 -2.92 -16.77
CA TYR A 135 -7.22 -4.18 -17.49
C TYR A 135 -8.49 -4.93 -17.86
N PHE A 136 -8.55 -5.48 -19.07
CA PHE A 136 -9.72 -6.18 -19.64
C PHE A 136 -9.27 -7.49 -20.31
N GLU A 137 -10.21 -8.40 -20.57
CA GLU A 137 -9.96 -9.80 -20.98
C GLU A 137 -9.00 -9.95 -22.16
N ASP A 138 -9.18 -9.17 -23.21
CA ASP A 138 -8.38 -9.27 -24.44
C ASP A 138 -7.16 -8.32 -24.48
N CYS A 139 -6.80 -7.71 -23.35
CA CYS A 139 -5.66 -6.79 -23.29
C CYS A 139 -4.35 -7.54 -22.99
N PRO A 140 -3.22 -7.14 -23.61
CA PRO A 140 -1.94 -7.76 -23.34
C PRO A 140 -1.48 -7.45 -21.91
N PHE A 141 -1.20 -8.51 -21.16
CA PHE A 141 -0.79 -8.42 -19.75
C PHE A 141 0.73 -8.37 -19.58
N GLU A 142 1.47 -9.22 -20.30
CA GLU A 142 2.92 -9.36 -20.18
C GLU A 142 3.64 -8.36 -21.10
N ILE A 143 3.43 -7.08 -20.82
CA ILE A 143 4.06 -5.96 -21.53
C ILE A 143 5.15 -5.32 -20.66
N PRO A 144 6.19 -4.73 -21.25
CA PRO A 144 7.20 -3.99 -20.49
C PRO A 144 6.58 -2.79 -19.77
N LEU A 145 7.21 -2.35 -18.67
CA LEU A 145 6.81 -1.13 -17.99
C LEU A 145 6.96 0.08 -18.93
N PRO A 146 6.02 1.05 -18.89
CA PRO A 146 6.18 2.30 -19.60
C PRO A 146 7.35 3.11 -19.04
N LEU A 147 7.71 4.20 -19.74
CA LEU A 147 8.76 5.09 -19.26
C LEU A 147 8.33 5.74 -17.93
N ILE A 148 9.10 5.51 -16.87
CA ILE A 148 8.84 6.03 -15.53
C ILE A 148 9.78 7.22 -15.26
N PRO A 149 9.25 8.45 -15.07
CA PRO A 149 10.06 9.59 -14.70
C PRO A 149 10.69 9.41 -13.32
N LYS A 150 11.99 9.70 -13.20
CA LYS A 150 12.71 9.70 -11.93
C LYS A 150 12.34 10.93 -11.10
N GLN A 151 11.71 10.70 -9.95
CA GLN A 151 11.22 11.75 -9.05
C GLN A 151 11.78 11.60 -7.63
N PHE A 152 12.20 10.39 -7.25
CA PHE A 152 12.78 10.10 -5.94
C PHE A 152 13.99 10.98 -5.62
N GLU A 153 14.83 11.30 -6.61
CA GLU A 153 16.00 12.18 -6.45
C GLU A 153 15.64 13.60 -5.99
N LYS A 154 14.39 14.03 -6.20
CA LYS A 154 13.89 15.34 -5.74
C LYS A 154 13.63 15.35 -4.23
N LEU A 155 13.54 14.19 -3.59
CA LEU A 155 13.34 14.08 -2.15
C LEU A 155 14.60 14.49 -1.39
N LYS A 156 14.41 15.36 -0.40
CA LYS A 156 15.48 15.77 0.51
C LYS A 156 15.38 14.95 1.79
N PHE A 157 16.27 13.98 1.93
CA PHE A 157 16.37 13.21 3.16
C PHE A 157 17.21 13.97 4.18
N LYS A 158 16.66 14.15 5.39
CA LYS A 158 17.45 14.62 6.52
C LYS A 158 18.04 13.40 7.21
N THR A 159 19.36 13.28 7.21
CA THR A 159 20.03 12.32 8.08
C THR A 159 19.68 12.68 9.52
N LEU A 160 18.91 11.81 10.17
CA LEU A 160 18.76 11.91 11.61
C LEU A 160 20.17 11.70 12.16
N LYS A 161 20.70 12.71 12.86
CA LYS A 161 21.89 12.51 13.68
C LYS A 161 21.52 11.39 14.63
N THR A 162 22.04 10.19 14.39
CA THR A 162 22.10 9.17 15.43
C THR A 162 22.69 9.89 16.63
N PRO A 163 22.04 9.89 17.81
CA PRO A 163 22.71 10.44 18.97
C PRO A 163 24.05 9.73 19.04
N GLN A 164 25.14 10.47 18.84
CA GLN A 164 26.46 10.01 19.21
C GLN A 164 26.38 9.94 20.73
N SER A 165 25.86 8.83 21.24
CA SER A 165 26.19 8.39 22.57
C SER A 165 27.69 8.14 22.50
N ILE A 166 28.47 9.16 22.84
CA ILE A 166 29.77 8.93 23.46
C ILE A 166 29.40 8.14 24.71
N PHE A 167 29.31 6.83 24.58
CA PHE A 167 29.22 5.95 25.74
C PHE A 167 30.59 6.06 26.41
N THR A 168 30.73 7.06 27.28
CA THR A 168 31.74 7.00 28.32
C THR A 168 31.31 5.86 29.23
N PHE A 169 31.86 4.68 28.98
CA PHE A 169 31.67 3.57 29.90
C PHE A 169 32.33 3.97 31.23
N PRO A 170 31.57 4.13 32.32
CA PRO A 170 32.20 4.34 33.62
C PRO A 170 33.08 3.12 33.90
N ILE A 171 34.32 3.36 34.32
CA ILE A 171 35.26 2.29 34.68
C ILE A 171 34.59 1.45 35.77
N PRO A 172 34.42 0.12 35.59
CA PRO A 172 33.71 -0.70 36.55
C PRO A 172 34.38 -0.64 37.93
N ASN A 173 33.64 -0.29 38.98
CA ASN A 173 34.15 -0.38 40.34
C ASN A 173 34.31 -1.87 40.71
N PRO A 174 35.51 -2.34 41.09
CA PRO A 174 35.76 -3.77 41.39
C PRO A 174 34.91 -4.33 42.53
N LYS A 175 34.29 -3.46 43.35
CA LYS A 175 33.44 -3.84 44.48
C LYS A 175 31.97 -4.12 44.12
N ASP A 176 31.55 -3.83 42.89
CA ASP A 176 30.15 -4.03 42.47
C ASP A 176 29.87 -5.50 42.11
N SER A 177 28.72 -6.00 42.53
CA SER A 177 28.25 -7.34 42.13
C SER A 177 28.02 -7.41 40.61
N LEU A 178 28.16 -8.60 40.03
CA LEU A 178 27.93 -8.83 38.60
C LEU A 178 26.53 -8.38 38.15
N GLN A 179 25.52 -8.61 39.00
CA GLN A 179 24.14 -8.17 38.71
C GLN A 179 24.02 -6.66 38.62
N THR A 180 24.70 -5.93 39.51
CA THR A 180 24.73 -4.46 39.49
C THR A 180 25.42 -3.93 38.23
N ARG A 181 26.54 -4.56 37.82
CA ARG A 181 27.27 -4.20 36.60
C ARG A 181 26.45 -4.44 35.34
N ILE A 182 25.73 -5.56 35.26
CA ILE A 182 24.81 -5.88 34.14
C ILE A 182 23.68 -4.84 34.09
N LYS A 183 23.03 -4.56 35.23
CA LYS A 183 21.93 -3.59 35.29
C LYS A 183 22.38 -2.18 34.89
N ASN A 184 23.58 -1.76 35.30
CA ASN A 184 24.17 -0.49 34.91
C ASN A 184 24.46 -0.43 33.41
N LEU A 185 25.01 -1.51 32.82
CA LEU A 185 25.23 -1.62 31.38
C LEU A 185 23.92 -1.57 30.59
N GLU A 186 22.89 -2.30 31.01
CA GLU A 186 21.57 -2.29 30.39
C GLU A 186 20.91 -0.91 30.47
N SER A 187 21.03 -0.23 31.62
CA SER A 187 20.54 1.13 31.78
C SER A 187 21.28 2.13 30.89
N LEU A 188 22.58 1.92 30.64
CA LEU A 188 23.38 2.74 29.74
C LEU A 188 22.95 2.49 28.28
N LEU A 189 22.99 1.24 27.85
CA LEU A 189 22.74 0.81 26.47
C LEU A 189 21.32 1.10 25.99
N PHE A 190 20.33 0.87 26.84
CA PHE A 190 18.92 0.93 26.47
C PHE A 190 18.17 2.08 27.12
N GLY A 191 18.83 2.89 27.96
CA GLY A 191 18.17 3.93 28.75
C GLY A 191 17.21 3.37 29.80
N THR A 192 16.42 4.27 30.41
CA THR A 192 15.37 3.87 31.35
C THR A 192 14.21 3.18 30.62
N ALA A 193 13.36 2.44 31.34
CA ALA A 193 12.15 1.85 30.75
C ALA A 193 11.28 2.90 30.03
N LYS A 194 11.22 4.13 30.56
CA LYS A 194 10.53 5.27 29.94
C LYS A 194 11.16 5.67 28.60
N ASP A 195 12.47 5.67 28.51
CA ASP A 195 13.19 6.01 27.28
C ASP A 195 13.01 4.92 26.21
N ARG A 196 13.00 3.65 26.62
CA ARG A 196 12.71 2.51 25.73
C ARG A 196 11.31 2.60 25.13
N ILE A 197 10.32 2.90 25.97
CA ILE A 197 8.93 3.09 25.54
C ILE A 197 8.83 4.26 24.56
N LYS A 198 9.51 5.38 24.85
CA LYS A 198 9.51 6.55 23.98
C LYS A 198 10.22 6.32 22.64
N ASN A 199 11.30 5.57 22.62
CA ASN A 199 12.05 5.26 21.40
C ASN A 199 11.41 4.15 20.56
N HIS A 200 10.39 3.46 21.09
CA HIS A 200 9.68 2.44 20.33
C HIS A 200 8.99 3.07 19.10
N LEU A 201 9.15 2.43 17.94
CA LEU A 201 8.67 2.95 16.65
C LEU A 201 7.17 3.31 16.69
N SER A 202 6.35 2.45 17.31
CA SER A 202 4.90 2.67 17.46
C SER A 202 4.58 3.92 18.27
N TYR A 203 5.39 4.24 19.29
CA TYR A 203 5.22 5.46 20.10
C TYR A 203 5.60 6.70 19.27
N GLN A 204 6.71 6.66 18.55
CA GLN A 204 7.16 7.75 17.69
C GLN A 204 6.14 8.04 16.57
N LEU A 205 5.63 7.00 15.90
CA LEU A 205 4.55 7.11 14.93
C LEU A 205 3.29 7.74 15.54
N GLY A 206 2.88 7.29 16.73
CA GLY A 206 1.74 7.88 17.42
C GLY A 206 1.90 9.37 17.73
N GLN A 207 3.10 9.80 18.14
CA GLN A 207 3.40 11.22 18.38
C GLN A 207 3.39 12.05 17.09
N ILE A 208 3.92 11.51 15.99
CA ILE A 208 3.89 12.15 14.67
C ILE A 208 2.44 12.32 14.21
N LEU A 209 1.63 11.25 14.26
CA LEU A 209 0.22 11.29 13.88
C LEU A 209 -0.59 12.31 14.71
N LEU A 210 -0.35 12.39 16.03
CA LEU A 210 -0.99 13.38 16.90
C LEU A 210 -0.56 14.82 16.61
N LYS A 211 0.67 15.03 16.14
CA LYS A 211 1.17 16.36 15.77
C LYS A 211 0.60 16.78 14.41
N ASP A 212 0.57 15.87 13.46
CA ASP A 212 0.01 16.12 12.13
C ASP A 212 -1.50 16.35 12.19
N SER A 213 -2.24 15.63 13.06
CA SER A 213 -3.67 15.85 13.27
C SER A 213 -3.98 17.25 13.83
N LYS A 214 -3.07 17.81 14.63
CA LYS A 214 -3.18 19.18 15.16
C LYS A 214 -2.76 20.24 14.15
N SER A 215 -1.91 19.88 13.18
CA SER A 215 -1.51 20.77 12.09
C SER A 215 -2.56 20.86 10.98
N PHE A 216 -3.49 19.90 10.91
CA PHE A 216 -4.56 19.87 9.91
C PHE A 216 -5.76 20.77 10.28
N PHE A 217 -5.81 21.27 11.51
CA PHE A 217 -6.67 22.38 11.92
C PHE A 217 -5.81 23.63 12.03
N GLY A 218 -5.71 24.36 10.91
CA GLY A 218 -5.52 25.82 10.94
C GLY A 218 -6.82 26.49 11.36
#